data_AF-A0A3G5T4E5-F1
#
_entry.id   AF-A0A3G5T4E5-F1
#
_cell.length_a   1.000
_cell.length_b   1.000
_cell.length_c   1.000
_cell.angle_alpha   90.00
_cell.angle_beta   90.00
_cell.angle_gamma   90.00
#
_symmetry.space_group_name_H-M   'P 1'
#
loop_
_entity.id
_entity.type
_entity.pdbx_description
1 polymer ?
#
loop_
_entity_poly.entity_id
_entity_poly.type
_entity_poly.pdbx_seq_one_letter_code
_entity_poly.pdbx_strand_id
1 'polypeptide(L)'
;MHLLVDEEQKHSALFRRGLEHLGASPLDSHWSDEAFTRLRRALGLRTELALFLIAESVAMPYFAALADSAPDPVLRLIGLRIATDERNHIRFQIDGLRESLRRTPRLLRTMIVVAWWPIAVGAAAVILVDHGAALRSCGLSPITYWRAAVRQFRDAVRGVLRSARHPPLGPLT
;
A
#
# COMPACT_ATOMS: atom_id res chain seq x y z
N MET A 1 -6.73 -1.08 15.99
CA MET A 1 -7.34 -1.73 14.81
C MET A 1 -8.64 -1.07 14.39
N HIS A 2 -9.59 -0.79 15.30
CA HIS A 2 -10.88 -0.20 14.92
C HIS A 2 -10.74 1.12 14.13
N LEU A 3 -9.86 2.03 14.57
CA LEU A 3 -9.59 3.28 13.86
C LEU A 3 -9.08 3.09 12.42
N LEU A 4 -8.29 2.05 12.17
CA LEU A 4 -7.76 1.73 10.83
C LEU A 4 -8.86 1.10 9.97
N VAL A 5 -9.69 0.22 10.54
CA VAL A 5 -10.87 -0.33 9.85
C VAL A 5 -11.86 0.77 9.46
N ASP A 6 -12.11 1.73 10.36
CA ASP A 6 -12.99 2.87 10.10
C ASP A 6 -12.40 3.81 9.02
N GLU A 7 -11.07 3.87 8.88
CA GLU A 7 -10.37 4.62 7.84
C GLU A 7 -10.43 3.92 6.47
N GLU A 8 -10.16 2.61 6.42
CA GLU A 8 -10.30 1.78 5.21
C GLU A 8 -11.74 1.74 4.69
N GLN A 9 -12.73 1.77 5.59
CA GLN A 9 -14.15 1.90 5.21
C GLN A 9 -14.44 3.26 4.55
N LYS A 10 -13.78 4.33 4.98
CA LYS A 10 -13.90 5.65 4.33
C LYS A 10 -13.27 5.63 2.94
N HIS A 11 -12.12 4.99 2.75
CA HIS A 11 -11.50 4.84 1.43
C HIS A 11 -12.41 4.06 0.47
N SER A 12 -12.96 2.95 0.93
CA SER A 12 -13.94 2.16 0.18
C SER A 12 -15.19 2.99 -0.19
N ALA A 13 -15.66 3.84 0.73
CA ALA A 13 -16.78 4.74 0.46
C ALA A 13 -16.43 5.87 -0.52
N LEU A 14 -15.21 6.39 -0.49
CA LEU A 14 -14.73 7.38 -1.46
C LEU A 14 -14.66 6.80 -2.86
N PHE A 15 -14.12 5.59 -3.02
CA PHE A 15 -14.10 4.92 -4.32
C PHE A 15 -15.50 4.64 -4.86
N ARG A 16 -16.42 4.18 -4.01
CA ARG A 16 -17.81 3.97 -4.40
C ARG A 16 -18.47 5.26 -4.91
N ARG A 17 -18.30 6.37 -4.18
CA ARG A 17 -18.80 7.68 -4.62
C ARG A 17 -18.16 8.15 -5.92
N GLY A 18 -16.88 7.87 -6.11
CA GLY A 18 -16.17 8.15 -7.37
C GLY A 18 -16.73 7.36 -8.54
N LEU A 19 -17.05 6.08 -8.34
CA LEU A 19 -17.69 5.23 -9.35
C LEU A 19 -19.11 5.72 -9.68
N GLU A 20 -19.92 6.03 -8.66
CA GLU A 20 -21.26 6.61 -8.81
C GLU A 20 -21.21 7.93 -9.61
N HIS A 21 -20.25 8.80 -9.30
CA HIS A 21 -20.01 10.07 -10.01
C HIS A 21 -19.70 9.84 -11.50
N LEU A 22 -18.97 8.78 -11.83
CA LEU A 22 -18.62 8.42 -13.21
C LEU A 22 -19.68 7.57 -13.90
N GLY A 23 -20.80 7.25 -13.23
CA GLY A 23 -21.83 6.34 -13.74
C GLY A 23 -21.35 4.90 -13.92
N ALA A 24 -20.30 4.50 -13.19
CA ALA A 24 -19.72 3.16 -13.24
C ALA A 24 -20.18 2.33 -12.03
N SER A 25 -20.34 1.01 -12.24
CA SER A 25 -20.63 0.08 -11.14
C SER A 25 -19.35 -0.43 -10.47
N PRO A 26 -19.35 -0.66 -9.15
CA PRO A 26 -18.28 -1.38 -8.47
C PRO A 26 -18.10 -2.78 -9.07
N LEU A 27 -16.88 -3.30 -9.00
CA LEU A 27 -16.61 -4.71 -9.25
C LEU A 27 -16.96 -5.48 -7.96
N ASP A 28 -17.84 -6.48 -8.08
CA ASP A 28 -18.45 -7.15 -6.92
C ASP A 28 -17.44 -7.96 -6.09
N SER A 29 -16.36 -8.44 -6.70
CA SER A 29 -15.21 -9.04 -6.00
C SER A 29 -14.03 -9.23 -6.95
N HIS A 30 -12.82 -9.07 -6.43
CA HIS A 30 -11.59 -9.44 -7.13
C HIS A 30 -10.95 -10.66 -6.49
N TRP A 31 -10.44 -11.58 -7.32
CA TRP A 31 -9.71 -12.77 -6.87
C TRP A 31 -8.46 -12.41 -6.02
N SER A 32 -7.90 -11.22 -6.26
CA SER A 32 -6.79 -10.65 -5.51
C SER A 32 -7.17 -10.28 -4.08
N ASP A 33 -8.40 -9.81 -3.83
CA ASP A 33 -8.92 -9.55 -2.48
C ASP A 33 -9.05 -10.84 -1.68
N GLU A 34 -9.51 -11.91 -2.32
CA GLU A 34 -9.66 -13.20 -1.65
C GLU A 34 -8.31 -13.87 -1.38
N ALA A 35 -7.36 -13.77 -2.30
CA ALA A 35 -5.98 -14.22 -2.09
C ALA A 35 -5.30 -13.44 -0.94
N PHE A 36 -5.45 -12.12 -0.90
CA PHE A 36 -4.92 -11.27 0.16
C PHE A 36 -5.57 -11.56 1.51
N THR A 37 -6.90 -11.75 1.53
CA THR A 37 -7.65 -12.10 2.74
C THR A 37 -7.23 -13.45 3.31
N ARG A 38 -7.02 -14.46 2.47
CA ARG A 38 -6.54 -15.79 2.90
C ARG A 38 -5.13 -15.70 3.47
N LEU A 39 -4.23 -14.95 2.82
CA LEU A 39 -2.86 -14.74 3.30
C LEU A 39 -2.84 -14.01 4.65
N ARG A 40 -3.71 -13.01 4.82
CA ARG A 40 -3.85 -12.24 6.07
C ARG A 40 -4.40 -13.09 7.23
N ARG A 41 -5.47 -13.87 7.00
CA ARG A 41 -6.15 -14.65 8.07
C ARG A 41 -5.31 -15.82 8.59
N ALA A 42 -4.34 -16.30 7.82
CA ALA A 42 -3.49 -17.42 8.23
C ALA A 42 -2.37 -17.03 9.22
N LEU A 43 -2.18 -15.74 9.53
CA LEU A 43 -0.94 -15.24 10.14
C LEU A 43 -1.22 -14.24 11.29
N GLY A 44 -0.32 -14.19 12.29
CA GLY A 44 -0.46 -13.30 13.46
C GLY A 44 -0.22 -11.81 13.17
N LEU A 45 -0.50 -10.95 14.16
CA LEU A 45 -0.50 -9.46 14.06
C LEU A 45 0.73 -8.86 13.37
N ARG A 46 1.93 -9.39 13.63
CA ARG A 46 3.17 -8.89 13.02
C ARG A 46 3.20 -9.11 11.50
N THR A 47 2.68 -10.23 11.03
CA THR A 47 2.64 -10.55 9.61
C THR A 47 1.53 -9.75 8.92
N GLU A 48 0.40 -9.56 9.58
CA GLU A 48 -0.66 -8.67 9.10
C GLU A 48 -0.12 -7.24 8.88
N LEU A 49 0.62 -6.68 9.85
CA LEU A 49 1.24 -5.37 9.71
C LEU A 49 2.25 -5.31 8.54
N ALA A 50 2.98 -6.40 8.30
CA ALA A 50 3.89 -6.51 7.16
C ALA A 50 3.14 -6.57 5.82
N LEU A 51 2.02 -7.28 5.75
CA LEU A 51 1.19 -7.37 4.55
C LEU A 51 0.57 -6.02 4.19
N PHE A 52 0.09 -5.26 5.18
CA PHE A 52 -0.38 -3.89 4.95
C PHE A 52 0.75 -2.99 4.44
N LEU A 53 1.93 -3.03 5.07
CA LEU A 53 3.10 -2.28 4.58
C LEU A 53 3.45 -2.61 3.13
N ILE A 54 3.41 -3.89 2.76
CA ILE A 54 3.65 -4.31 1.39
C ILE A 54 2.59 -3.71 0.47
N ALA A 55 1.31 -3.92 0.74
CA ALA A 55 0.20 -3.49 -0.11
C ALA A 55 0.18 -1.97 -0.31
N GLU A 56 0.24 -1.20 0.77
CA GLU A 56 0.14 0.26 0.72
C GLU A 56 1.37 0.88 0.05
N SER A 57 2.57 0.35 0.30
CA SER A 57 3.79 0.86 -0.34
C SER A 57 3.81 0.59 -1.84
N VAL A 58 3.29 -0.55 -2.32
CA VAL A 58 3.21 -0.82 -3.76
C VAL A 58 2.06 -0.08 -4.44
N ALA A 59 0.96 0.21 -3.72
CA ALA A 59 -0.17 0.97 -4.22
C ALA A 59 0.08 2.49 -4.25
N MET A 60 0.98 3.01 -3.40
CA MET A 60 1.27 4.45 -3.31
C MET A 60 1.52 5.14 -4.67
N PRO A 61 2.34 4.61 -5.60
CA PRO A 61 2.52 5.24 -6.91
C PRO A 61 1.25 5.28 -7.77
N TYR A 62 0.34 4.33 -7.59
CA TYR A 62 -0.97 4.35 -8.26
C TYR A 62 -1.83 5.49 -7.73
N PHE A 63 -1.95 5.65 -6.40
CA PHE A 63 -2.70 6.76 -5.81
C PHE A 63 -2.08 8.12 -6.09
N ALA A 64 -0.75 8.21 -6.14
CA ALA A 64 -0.06 9.42 -6.58
C ALA A 64 -0.38 9.77 -8.04
N ALA A 65 -0.36 8.78 -8.94
CA ALA A 65 -0.74 9.00 -10.34
C ALA A 65 -2.20 9.46 -10.49
N LEU A 66 -3.10 8.91 -9.67
CA LEU A 66 -4.49 9.33 -9.61
C LEU A 66 -4.59 10.78 -9.13
N ALA A 67 -3.87 11.14 -8.06
CA ALA A 67 -3.86 12.49 -7.51
C ALA A 67 -3.36 13.55 -8.52
N ASP A 68 -2.28 13.24 -9.22
CA ASP A 68 -1.58 14.20 -10.07
C ASP A 68 -2.23 14.31 -11.46
N SER A 69 -2.71 13.20 -12.01
CA SER A 69 -2.97 13.08 -13.44
C SER A 69 -4.28 12.40 -13.81
N ALA A 70 -5.16 12.04 -12.85
CA ALA A 70 -6.46 11.49 -13.22
C ALA A 70 -7.24 12.49 -14.09
N PRO A 71 -7.91 12.05 -15.17
CA PRO A 71 -8.68 12.95 -16.04
C PRO A 71 -9.78 13.71 -15.29
N ASP A 72 -10.45 13.02 -14.36
CA ASP A 72 -11.55 13.57 -13.57
C ASP A 72 -11.05 14.24 -12.26
N PRO A 73 -11.53 15.46 -11.92
CA PRO A 73 -11.13 16.18 -10.71
C PRO A 73 -11.51 15.47 -9.40
N VAL A 74 -12.62 14.74 -9.35
CA VAL A 74 -13.03 13.99 -8.16
C VAL A 74 -12.06 12.84 -7.92
N LEU A 75 -11.68 12.12 -8.97
CA LEU A 75 -10.64 11.09 -8.88
C LEU A 75 -9.30 11.64 -8.39
N ARG A 76 -8.89 12.84 -8.82
CA ARG A 76 -7.68 13.50 -8.30
C ARG A 76 -7.76 13.75 -6.80
N LEU A 77 -8.90 14.23 -6.31
CA LEU A 77 -9.12 14.47 -4.88
C LEU A 77 -9.14 13.17 -4.07
N ILE A 78 -9.74 12.10 -4.61
CA ILE A 78 -9.73 10.77 -3.99
C ILE A 78 -8.29 10.25 -3.90
N GLY A 79 -7.53 10.32 -5.01
CA GLY A 79 -6.13 9.91 -5.05
C GLY A 79 -5.28 10.68 -4.04
N LEU A 80 -5.46 12.01 -3.95
CA LEU A 80 -4.75 12.85 -3.00
C LEU A 80 -5.06 12.48 -1.55
N ARG A 81 -6.35 12.25 -1.24
CA ARG A 81 -6.78 11.88 0.11
C ARG A 81 -6.16 10.55 0.52
N ILE A 82 -6.31 9.52 -0.32
CA ILE A 82 -5.80 8.18 -0.03
C ILE A 82 -4.27 8.21 0.06
N ALA A 83 -3.57 8.80 -0.92
CA ALA A 83 -2.11 8.90 -0.87
C ALA A 83 -1.60 9.63 0.39
N THR A 84 -2.37 10.55 0.96
CA THR A 84 -2.00 11.23 2.21
C THR A 84 -2.17 10.30 3.42
N ASP A 85 -3.28 9.59 3.51
CA ASP A 85 -3.57 8.65 4.60
C ASP A 85 -2.55 7.49 4.57
N GLU A 86 -2.30 6.92 3.39
CA GLU A 86 -1.37 5.78 3.23
C GLU A 86 0.08 6.13 3.54
N ARG A 87 0.51 7.39 3.36
CA ARG A 87 1.84 7.82 3.82
C ARG A 87 1.96 7.72 5.35
N ASN A 88 0.90 8.05 6.08
CA ASN A 88 0.89 7.95 7.53
C ASN A 88 0.82 6.49 7.99
N HIS A 89 0.02 5.65 7.31
CA HIS A 89 -0.03 4.22 7.56
C HIS A 89 1.33 3.54 7.38
N ILE A 90 1.99 3.78 6.24
CA ILE A 90 3.34 3.26 5.95
C ILE A 90 4.34 3.65 7.05
N ARG A 91 4.32 4.91 7.53
CA ARG A 91 5.20 5.37 8.62
C ARG A 91 4.91 4.62 9.93
N PHE A 92 3.64 4.51 10.30
CA PHE A 92 3.21 3.76 11.48
C PHE A 92 3.63 2.29 11.42
N GLN A 93 3.42 1.63 10.28
CA GLN A 93 3.78 0.23 10.07
C GLN A 93 5.30 0.03 10.09
N ILE A 94 6.07 0.94 9.50
CA ILE A 94 7.54 0.92 9.57
C ILE A 94 7.98 0.97 11.04
N ASP A 95 7.43 1.89 11.83
CA ASP A 95 7.79 2.05 13.24
C ASP A 95 7.38 0.81 14.07
N GLY A 96 6.16 0.32 13.87
CA GLY A 96 5.65 -0.88 14.54
C GLY A 96 6.44 -2.15 14.20
N LEU A 97 6.77 -2.35 12.92
CA LEU A 97 7.59 -3.48 12.48
C LEU A 97 9.03 -3.37 13.00
N ARG A 98 9.61 -2.16 13.01
CA ARG A 98 10.94 -1.91 13.57
C ARG A 98 11.00 -2.32 15.04
N GLU A 99 10.02 -1.92 15.85
CA GLU A 99 9.97 -2.33 17.27
C GLU A 99 9.73 -3.84 17.42
N SER A 100 8.80 -4.40 16.65
CA SER A 100 8.51 -5.85 16.69
C SER A 100 9.71 -6.73 16.33
N LEU A 101 10.64 -6.20 15.52
CA LEU A 101 11.85 -6.86 15.05
C LEU A 101 13.09 -6.53 15.89
N ARG A 102 12.98 -5.65 16.89
CA ARG A 102 14.14 -5.11 17.61
C ARG A 102 14.97 -6.19 18.31
N ARG A 103 14.31 -7.22 18.85
CA ARG A 103 14.97 -8.37 19.52
C ARG A 103 15.31 -9.52 18.56
N THR A 104 14.95 -9.41 17.28
CA THR A 104 15.23 -10.44 16.29
C THR A 104 16.69 -10.34 15.81
N PRO A 105 17.45 -11.45 15.77
CA PRO A 105 18.81 -11.44 15.24
C PRO A 105 18.88 -10.86 13.82
N ARG A 106 19.97 -10.15 13.50
CA ARG A 106 20.11 -9.43 12.21
C ARG A 106 19.88 -10.34 11.00
N LEU A 107 20.43 -11.55 11.03
CA LEU A 107 20.27 -12.52 9.94
C LEU A 107 18.80 -12.91 9.74
N LEU A 108 18.12 -13.30 10.81
CA LEU A 108 16.70 -13.69 10.75
C LEU A 108 15.83 -12.52 10.31
N ARG A 109 16.11 -11.31 10.81
CA ARG A 109 15.43 -10.08 10.36
C ARG A 109 15.58 -9.88 8.86
N THR A 110 16.79 -10.04 8.31
CA THR A 110 17.03 -9.96 6.87
C THR A 110 16.27 -11.05 6.11
N MET A 111 16.24 -12.29 6.60
CA MET A 111 15.48 -13.36 5.94
C MET A 111 13.97 -13.03 5.87
N ILE A 112 13.42 -12.46 6.94
CA ILE A 112 12.01 -12.06 7.00
C ILE A 112 11.68 -10.99 5.95
N VAL A 113 12.44 -9.89 5.88
CA VAL A 113 12.19 -8.86 4.85
C VAL A 113 12.49 -9.36 3.44
N VAL A 114 13.42 -10.29 3.25
CA VAL A 114 13.64 -10.94 1.95
C VAL A 114 12.39 -11.71 1.52
N ALA A 115 11.73 -12.43 2.44
CA ALA A 115 10.50 -13.15 2.16
C ALA A 115 9.31 -12.25 1.77
N TRP A 116 9.37 -10.94 2.08
CA TRP A 116 8.33 -9.98 1.66
C TRP A 116 8.44 -9.57 0.19
N TRP A 117 9.61 -9.71 -0.44
CA TRP A 117 9.83 -9.28 -1.83
C TRP A 117 8.96 -10.00 -2.86
N PRO A 118 8.85 -11.34 -2.85
CA PRO A 118 7.94 -12.03 -3.77
C PRO A 118 6.49 -11.57 -3.64
N ILE A 119 6.04 -11.28 -2.41
CA ILE A 119 4.68 -10.77 -2.13
C ILE A 119 4.52 -9.38 -2.73
N ALA A 120 5.48 -8.48 -2.53
CA ALA A 120 5.45 -7.12 -3.08
C ALA A 120 5.47 -7.11 -4.62
N VAL A 121 6.29 -7.96 -5.23
CA VAL A 121 6.35 -8.15 -6.69
C VAL A 121 5.02 -8.67 -7.21
N GLY A 122 4.41 -9.66 -6.54
CA GLY A 122 3.09 -10.19 -6.88
C GLY A 122 1.99 -9.12 -6.78
N ALA A 123 1.94 -8.37 -5.67
CA ALA A 123 0.96 -7.30 -5.48
C ALA A 123 1.12 -6.17 -6.51
N ALA A 124 2.35 -5.77 -6.82
CA ALA A 124 2.60 -4.79 -7.87
C ALA A 124 2.16 -5.29 -9.26
N ALA A 125 2.33 -6.58 -9.55
CA ALA A 125 1.88 -7.19 -10.80
C ALA A 125 0.34 -7.21 -10.90
N VAL A 126 -0.36 -7.52 -9.80
CA VAL A 126 -1.83 -7.44 -9.73
C VAL A 126 -2.31 -6.04 -10.09
N ILE A 127 -1.72 -4.98 -9.53
CA ILE A 127 -2.10 -3.60 -9.88
C ILE A 127 -1.85 -3.31 -11.37
N LEU A 128 -0.76 -3.81 -11.96
CA LEU A 128 -0.52 -3.64 -13.40
C LEU A 128 -1.57 -4.31 -14.27
N VAL A 129 -2.02 -5.51 -13.88
CA VAL A 129 -3.03 -6.28 -14.61
C VAL A 129 -4.39 -5.63 -14.45
N ASP A 130 -4.81 -5.39 -13.21
CA ASP A 130 -6.17 -4.95 -12.90
C ASP A 130 -6.38 -3.45 -13.17
N HIS A 131 -5.34 -2.63 -12.97
CA HIS A 131 -5.44 -1.16 -13.02
C HIS A 131 -4.58 -0.53 -14.14
N GLY A 132 -4.01 -1.35 -15.03
CA GLY A 132 -3.14 -0.88 -16.10
C GLY A 132 -3.80 0.14 -17.05
N ALA A 133 -5.10 0.02 -17.30
CA ALA A 133 -5.85 0.98 -18.10
C ALA A 133 -6.02 2.34 -17.39
N ALA A 134 -6.31 2.31 -16.07
CA ALA A 134 -6.39 3.51 -15.26
C ALA A 134 -5.03 4.22 -15.18
N LEU A 135 -3.94 3.48 -14.98
CA LEU A 135 -2.57 3.99 -15.00
C LEU A 135 -2.25 4.71 -16.32
N ARG A 136 -2.55 4.09 -17.46
CA ARG A 136 -2.34 4.70 -18.79
C ARG A 136 -3.19 5.95 -18.98
N SER A 137 -4.42 5.95 -18.48
CA SER A 137 -5.31 7.13 -18.52
C SER A 137 -4.78 8.30 -17.68
N CYS A 138 -3.99 8.00 -16.65
CA CYS A 138 -3.25 8.99 -15.86
C CYS A 138 -1.87 9.31 -16.47
N GLY A 139 -1.57 8.86 -17.69
CA GLY A 139 -0.28 9.08 -18.37
C GLY A 139 0.90 8.28 -17.79
N LEU A 140 0.65 7.34 -16.86
CA LEU A 140 1.71 6.55 -16.23
C LEU A 140 1.90 5.22 -16.97
N SER A 141 3.11 5.01 -17.52
CA SER A 141 3.42 3.74 -18.17
C SER A 141 3.62 2.61 -17.15
N PRO A 142 3.27 1.35 -17.49
CA PRO A 142 3.45 0.20 -16.61
C PRO A 142 4.87 0.06 -16.02
N ILE A 143 5.89 0.34 -16.82
CA ILE A 143 7.30 0.27 -16.41
C ILE A 143 7.62 1.36 -15.38
N THR A 144 7.07 2.56 -15.56
CA THR A 144 7.29 3.68 -14.63
C THR A 144 6.63 3.39 -13.29
N TYR A 145 5.39 2.91 -13.32
CA TYR A 145 4.70 2.40 -12.12
C TYR A 145 5.52 1.31 -11.44
N TRP A 146 5.93 0.26 -12.15
CA TRP A 146 6.67 -0.88 -11.58
C TRP A 146 7.93 -0.43 -10.85
N ARG A 147 8.73 0.43 -11.52
CA ARG A 147 9.95 0.97 -10.93
C ARG A 147 9.64 1.82 -9.70
N ALA A 148 8.54 2.59 -9.71
CA ALA A 148 8.12 3.38 -8.56
C ALA A 148 7.68 2.49 -7.39
N ALA A 149 6.88 1.46 -7.64
CA ALA A 149 6.41 0.52 -6.63
C ALA A 149 7.59 -0.22 -5.97
N VAL A 150 8.51 -0.75 -6.78
CA VAL A 150 9.74 -1.41 -6.28
C VAL A 150 10.60 -0.44 -5.45
N ARG A 151 10.75 0.82 -5.88
CA ARG A 151 11.48 1.83 -5.11
C ARG A 151 10.81 2.13 -3.78
N GLN A 152 9.50 2.36 -3.79
CA GLN A 152 8.72 2.68 -2.61
C GLN A 152 8.78 1.55 -1.58
N PHE A 153 8.58 0.31 -2.02
CA PHE A 153 8.69 -0.86 -1.14
C PHE A 153 10.12 -1.05 -0.61
N ARG A 154 11.15 -0.84 -1.44
CA ARG A 154 12.55 -0.87 -0.99
C ARG A 154 12.81 0.15 0.12
N ASP A 155 12.28 1.35 -0.01
CA ASP A 155 12.47 2.42 0.96
C ASP A 155 11.71 2.12 2.27
N ALA A 156 10.53 1.50 2.19
CA ALA A 156 9.83 0.95 3.35
C ALA A 156 10.66 -0.14 4.08
N VAL A 157 11.20 -1.12 3.35
CA VAL A 157 12.08 -2.16 3.91
C VAL A 157 13.32 -1.57 4.58
N ARG A 158 13.96 -0.58 3.95
CA ARG A 158 15.08 0.17 4.55
C ARG A 158 14.64 0.86 5.84
N GLY A 159 13.46 1.45 5.85
CA GLY A 159 12.85 2.04 7.04
C GLY A 159 12.73 1.04 8.20
N VAL A 160 12.26 -0.16 7.93
CA VAL A 160 12.13 -1.24 8.94
C VAL A 160 13.50 -1.72 9.44
N LEU A 161 14.48 -1.85 8.54
CA LEU A 161 15.82 -2.36 8.88
C LEU A 161 16.71 -1.34 9.61
N ARG A 162 16.44 -0.03 9.48
CA ARG A 162 17.17 1.03 10.17
C ARG A 162 17.18 0.78 11.68
N SER A 163 18.32 1.09 12.30
CA SER A 163 18.52 0.84 13.73
C SER A 163 17.53 1.64 14.59
N ALA A 164 17.09 1.07 15.71
CA ALA A 164 16.15 1.68 16.66
C ALA A 164 16.64 2.99 17.32
N ARG A 165 17.86 3.45 17.01
CA ARG A 165 18.37 4.76 17.45
C ARG A 165 17.78 5.94 16.67
N HIS A 166 17.11 5.69 15.54
CA HIS A 166 16.39 6.73 14.83
C HIS A 166 15.03 6.99 15.50
N PRO A 167 14.67 8.27 15.72
CA PRO A 167 13.35 8.60 16.24
C PRO A 167 12.27 7.99 15.32
N PRO A 168 11.10 7.62 15.89
CA PRO A 168 9.98 7.15 15.11
C PRO A 168 9.63 8.19 14.05
N LEU A 169 9.18 7.71 12.89
CA LEU A 169 8.75 8.60 11.82
C LEU A 169 7.51 9.36 12.28
N GLY A 170 6.57 8.71 12.99
CA GLY A 170 5.30 9.34 13.39
C GLY A 170 4.45 9.80 12.18
N PRO A 171 3.25 10.36 12.39
CA PRO A 171 2.46 10.94 11.31
C PRO A 171 3.08 12.24 10.77
N LEU A 172 2.75 12.62 9.53
CA LEU A 172 3.05 13.95 9.00
C LEU A 172 2.12 14.98 9.66
N THR A 173 2.70 16.01 10.29
CA THR A 173 1.97 17.16 10.87
C THR A 173 1.63 18.19 9.81
#